data_AF-A0A6L9TB56-F1
#
_entry.id   AF-A0A6L9TB56-F1
#
_cell.length_a   1.000
_cell.length_b   1.000
_cell.length_c   1.000
_cell.angle_alpha   90.00
_cell.angle_beta   90.00
_cell.angle_gamma   90.00
#
_symmetry.space_group_name_H-M   'P 1'
#
loop_
_entity.id
_entity.type
_entity.pdbx_description
1 polymer ?
#
loop_
_entity_poly.entity_id
_entity_poly.type
_entity_poly.pdbx_seq_one_letter_code
_entity_poly.pdbx_strand_id
1 'polypeptide(L)' 'MNVSESIDWRNMGPEQLDGRRYLARTWNGTTVDGWLRYRRIGPVAVMTDLDLPIDAIIIGERGNSLAIAYRSINVLKERI' A
#
# COMPACT_ATOMS: atom_id res chain seq x y z
N MET A 1 -11.69 14.94 14.16
CA MET A 1 -10.48 14.12 14.36
C MET A 1 -10.78 12.78 13.69
N ASN A 2 -10.29 12.55 12.47
CA ASN A 2 -10.56 11.29 11.78
C ASN A 2 -9.79 10.18 12.47
N VAL A 3 -10.49 9.13 12.90
CA VAL A 3 -9.88 7.93 13.44
C VAL A 3 -9.64 7.00 12.27
N SER A 4 -8.38 6.81 11.91
CA SER A 4 -7.98 5.87 10.85
C SER A 4 -7.58 4.53 11.49
N GLU A 5 -8.15 3.43 11.01
CA GLU A 5 -7.82 2.08 11.49
C GLU A 5 -6.87 1.37 10.53
N SER A 6 -5.85 0.70 11.08
CA SER A 6 -4.98 -0.16 10.27
C SER A 6 -5.74 -1.42 9.86
N ILE A 7 -5.68 -1.77 8.58
CA ILE A 7 -6.36 -2.96 8.03
C ILE A 7 -5.36 -4.05 7.63
N ASP A 8 -5.80 -5.30 7.68
CA ASP A 8 -5.01 -6.42 7.16
C ASP A 8 -5.04 -6.45 5.63
N TRP A 9 -4.15 -5.68 5.03
CA TRP A 9 -3.98 -5.58 3.58
C TRP A 9 -3.38 -6.85 2.95
N ARG A 10 -2.86 -7.80 3.73
CA ARG A 10 -2.15 -8.98 3.18
C ARG A 10 -3.06 -9.92 2.39
N ASN A 11 -4.36 -9.90 2.66
CA ASN A 11 -5.34 -10.78 2.03
C ASN A 11 -6.37 -10.03 1.18
N MET A 12 -6.15 -8.73 0.93
CA MET A 12 -7.09 -7.88 0.21
C MET A 12 -6.82 -7.88 -1.30
N GLY A 13 -7.88 -7.80 -2.09
CA GLY A 13 -7.79 -7.60 -3.53
C GLY A 13 -7.36 -6.17 -3.90
N PRO A 14 -6.85 -5.95 -5.13
CA PRO A 14 -6.39 -4.65 -5.59
C PRO A 14 -7.47 -3.57 -5.52
N GLU A 15 -8.70 -3.89 -5.93
CA GLU A 15 -9.84 -2.95 -5.87
C GLU A 15 -10.18 -2.51 -4.45
N GLN A 16 -9.98 -3.42 -3.47
CA GLN A 16 -10.22 -3.08 -2.07
C GLN A 16 -9.13 -2.20 -1.50
N LEU A 17 -7.92 -2.22 -2.06
CA LEU A 17 -6.76 -1.42 -1.65
C LEU A 17 -6.65 -0.09 -2.40
N ASP A 18 -7.20 -0.01 -3.61
CA ASP A 18 -7.14 1.19 -4.46
C ASP A 18 -7.76 2.41 -3.77
N GLY A 19 -7.05 3.54 -3.83
CA GLY A 19 -7.43 4.79 -3.17
C GLY A 19 -7.22 4.82 -1.66
N ARG A 20 -6.79 3.73 -1.02
CA ARG A 20 -6.53 3.76 0.44
C ARG A 20 -5.27 4.53 0.78
N ARG A 21 -5.34 5.31 1.85
CA ARG A 21 -4.17 5.93 2.45
C ARG A 21 -3.29 4.86 3.10
N TYR A 22 -1.98 5.03 3.05
CA TYR A 22 -1.01 4.20 3.74
C TYR A 22 0.07 5.03 4.41
N LEU A 23 0.62 4.48 5.48
CA LEU A 23 1.79 5.01 6.17
C LEU A 23 2.91 3.97 6.09
N ALA A 24 4.01 4.31 5.44
CA ALA A 24 5.15 3.42 5.29
C ALA A 24 6.43 4.03 5.88
N ARG A 25 7.38 3.16 6.20
CA ARG A 25 8.73 3.55 6.60
C ARG A 25 9.73 2.91 5.66
N THR A 26 10.61 3.71 5.09
CA THR A 26 11.73 3.24 4.26
C THR A 26 12.86 2.69 5.13
N TRP A 27 13.86 2.07 4.49
CA TRP A 27 15.04 1.51 5.17
C TRP A 27 15.92 2.56 5.86
N ASN A 28 16.03 3.77 5.29
CA ASN A 28 16.75 4.90 5.90
C ASN A 28 15.94 5.64 6.98
N GLY A 29 14.73 5.16 7.29
CA GLY A 29 13.91 5.68 8.37
C GLY A 29 12.93 6.81 7.98
N THR A 30 12.93 7.26 6.73
CA THR A 30 11.93 8.21 6.19
C THR A 30 10.53 7.64 6.27
N THR A 31 9.57 8.48 6.66
CA THR A 31 8.14 8.14 6.65
C THR A 31 7.51 8.65 5.36
N VAL A 32 6.73 7.80 4.71
CA VAL A 32 5.89 8.14 3.56
C VAL A 32 4.43 8.03 3.98
N ASP A 33 3.66 9.05 3.65
CA ASP A 33 2.22 9.14 3.86
C ASP A 33 1.61 9.42 2.49
N GLY A 34 0.90 8.44 1.96
CA GLY A 34 0.48 8.44 0.56
C GLY A 34 -0.80 7.66 0.33
N TRP A 35 -1.19 7.56 -0.93
CA TRP A 35 -2.39 6.85 -1.36
C TRP A 35 -2.03 5.75 -2.35
N LEU A 36 -2.63 4.58 -2.16
CA LEU A 36 -2.41 3.44 -3.04
C LEU A 36 -3.16 3.63 -4.36
N ARG A 37 -2.49 3.31 -5.47
CA ARG A 37 -3.09 3.19 -6.80
C ARG A 37 -2.77 1.82 -7.38
N TYR A 38 -3.79 1.13 -7.88
CA TYR A 38 -3.59 -0.14 -8.56
C TYR A 38 -2.90 0.06 -9.91
N ARG A 39 -1.89 -0.77 -10.20
CA ARG A 39 -1.18 -0.79 -11.48
C ARG A 39 -0.82 -2.22 -11.88
N ARG A 40 -0.79 -2.48 -13.19
CA ARG A 40 -0.16 -3.68 -13.76
C ARG A 40 1.17 -3.31 -14.43
N ILE A 41 2.22 -4.06 -14.08
CA ILE A 41 3.56 -3.95 -14.67
C ILE A 41 3.86 -5.32 -15.31
N GLY A 42 3.57 -5.43 -16.60
CA GLY A 42 3.61 -6.73 -17.30
C GLY A 42 2.64 -7.73 -16.65
N PRO A 43 3.10 -8.94 -16.27
CA PRO A 43 2.25 -9.93 -15.61
C PRO A 43 2.00 -9.62 -14.12
N VAL A 44 2.73 -8.66 -13.52
CA VAL A 44 2.69 -8.39 -12.08
C VAL A 44 1.64 -7.31 -11.78
N ALA A 45 0.81 -7.58 -10.77
CA ALA A 45 -0.11 -6.62 -10.19
C ALA A 45 0.53 -5.98 -8.95
N VAL A 46 0.49 -4.66 -8.84
CA VAL A 46 1.05 -3.91 -7.71
C VAL A 46 0.11 -2.80 -7.26
N MET A 47 0.25 -2.38 -6.00
CA MET A 47 -0.20 -1.07 -5.54
C MET A 47 1.00 -0.14 -5.52
N THR A 48 0.92 0.98 -6.24
CA THR A 48 1.92 2.04 -6.22
C THR A 48 1.45 3.20 -5.35
N ASP A 49 2.37 4.09 -5.00
CA ASP A 49 1.97 5.42 -4.56
C ASP A 49 1.28 6.20 -5.70
N LEU A 50 0.36 7.08 -5.34
CA LEU A 50 -0.42 7.90 -6.26
C LEU A 50 0.42 8.99 -6.93
N ASP A 51 1.35 9.57 -6.16
CA ASP A 51 2.08 10.79 -6.46
C ASP A 51 3.58 10.53 -6.69
N LEU A 52 4.10 9.43 -6.12
CA LEU A 52 5.48 9.00 -6.24
C LEU A 52 5.59 7.76 -7.14
N PRO A 53 6.66 7.65 -7.96
CA PRO A 53 6.89 6.48 -8.81
C PRO A 53 7.48 5.31 -8.00
N ILE A 54 6.78 4.89 -6.94
CA ILE A 54 7.25 3.87 -6.00
C ILE A 54 6.19 2.79 -5.82
N ASP A 55 6.59 1.53 -5.94
CA ASP A 55 5.72 0.39 -5.62
C ASP A 55 5.64 0.22 -4.10
N ALA A 56 4.43 0.00 -3.57
CA ALA A 56 4.19 -0.18 -2.14
C ALA A 56 3.85 -1.62 -1.78
N ILE A 57 2.99 -2.27 -2.56
CA ILE A 57 2.52 -3.63 -2.30
C ILE A 57 2.57 -4.42 -3.60
N ILE A 58 3.11 -5.64 -3.55
CA ILE A 58 3.04 -6.60 -4.65
C ILE A 58 1.82 -7.49 -4.40
N ILE A 59 0.92 -7.56 -5.37
CA ILE A 59 -0.28 -8.40 -5.28
C ILE A 59 0.08 -9.81 -5.71
N GLY A 60 -0.19 -10.78 -4.85
CA GLY A 60 0.13 -12.19 -5.07
C GLY A 60 -1.10 -13.09 -4.95
N GLU A 61 -1.10 -14.20 -5.68
CA GLU A 61 -2.18 -15.20 -5.64
C GLU A 61 -2.33 -15.85 -4.25
N ARG A 62 -1.25 -15.87 -3.46
CA ARG A 62 -1.21 -16.44 -2.10
C ARG A 62 -1.20 -15.36 -1.01
N GLY A 63 -1.62 -14.16 -1.36
CA GLY A 63 -1.54 -12.99 -0.51
C GLY A 63 -0.49 -11.99 -0.98
N ASN A 64 -0.63 -10.77 -0.47
CA ASN A 64 0.15 -9.62 -0.84
C ASN A 64 1.45 -9.57 -0.05
N SER A 65 2.49 -9.00 -0.66
CA SER A 65 3.78 -8.77 -0.03
C SER A 65 4.18 -7.30 -0.10
N LEU A 66 5.05 -6.89 0.82
CA LEU A 66 5.59 -5.54 0.85
C LEU A 66 6.61 -5.38 -0.29
N ALA A 67 6.54 -4.27 -1.02
CA ALA A 67 7.56 -3.92 -2.01
C ALA A 67 8.88 -3.51 -1.33
N ILE A 68 9.99 -3.71 -2.03
CA ILE A 68 11.36 -3.54 -1.49
C ILE A 68 11.67 -2.14 -0.96
N ALA A 69 10.96 -1.11 -1.45
CA ALA A 69 11.16 0.28 -1.07
C ALA A 69 10.89 0.55 0.42
N TYR A 70 10.05 -0.28 1.05
CA TYR A 70 9.59 -0.06 2.41
C TYR A 70 10.05 -1.18 3.35
N ARG A 71 10.41 -0.77 4.57
CA ARG A 71 10.69 -1.66 5.70
C ARG A 71 9.39 -2.11 6.38
N SER A 72 8.37 -1.25 6.40
CA SER A 72 7.06 -1.53 6.98
C SER A 72 5.98 -0.66 6.36
N ILE A 73 4.74 -1.15 6.35
CA ILE A 73 3.56 -0.40 5.88
C ILE A 73 2.35 -0.69 6.77
N ASN A 74 1.55 0.35 7.03
CA ASN A 74 0.19 0.27 7.52
C ASN A 74 -0.74 0.83 6.46
N VAL A 75 -1.80 0.12 6.12
CA VAL A 75 -2.85 0.59 5.20
C VAL A 75 -4.04 1.00 6.04
N LEU A 76 -4.64 2.14 5.73
CA LEU A 76 -5.64 2.77 6.58
C LEU A 76 -7.05 2.63 6.00
N LYS A 77 -8.02 2.54 6.90
CA LYS A 77 -9.44 2.77 6.62
C LYS A 77 -9.87 4.05 7.33
N GLU A 78 -10.24 5.06 6.55
CA GLU A 78 -10.82 6.28 7.08
C GLU A 78 -12.24 6.00 7.58
N ARG A 79 -12.55 6.41 8.80
CA ARG A 79 -13.93 6.45 9.31
C ARG A 79 -14.51 7.83 8.97
N ILE A 80 -15.63 7.83 8.25
CA ILE A 80 -16.46 9.01 7.99
C ILE A 80 -17.40 9.21 9.17
#